data_AF-A0A225W388-F1
#
_entry.id   AF-A0A225W388-F1
#
_cell.length_a   1.000
_cell.length_b   1.000
_cell.length_c   1.000
_cell.angle_alpha   90.00
_cell.angle_beta   90.00
_cell.angle_gamma   90.00
#
_symmetry.space_group_name_H-M   'P 1'
#
loop_
_entity.id
_entity.type
_entity.pdbx_description
1 polymer ?
#
loop_
_entity_poly.entity_id
_entity_poly.type
_entity_poly.pdbx_seq_one_letter_code
_entity_poly.pdbx_strand_id
1 'polypeptide(L)'
;MDTEDLTYEETLERWVLHDCSAVQGDRSADEMIALFNRWRSTRSKPVAARGTVTYRSMDRSWTSFVERWNFEGEEVFTQRLEQREATHSRLSVSALALEICETSYDADRRSCFVHFKTGCPRKIRSFASCV
;
A
#
# COMPACT_ATOMS: atom_id res chain seq x y z
N MET A 1 -31.99 22.54 -15.10
CA MET A 1 -30.66 21.92 -15.09
C MET A 1 -30.63 21.10 -13.83
N ASP A 2 -31.13 19.87 -13.95
CA ASP A 2 -31.35 18.95 -12.84
C ASP A 2 -29.99 18.47 -12.36
N THR A 3 -29.50 19.09 -11.29
CA THR A 3 -28.40 18.55 -10.51
C THR A 3 -28.97 17.33 -9.79
N GLU A 4 -28.96 16.19 -10.46
CA GLU A 4 -29.20 14.90 -9.82
C GLU A 4 -28.28 14.82 -8.61
N ASP A 5 -28.90 14.79 -7.42
CA ASP A 5 -28.24 14.65 -6.14
C ASP A 5 -27.73 13.20 -6.07
N LEU A 6 -26.61 12.95 -6.76
CA LEU A 6 -25.92 11.67 -6.71
C LEU A 6 -25.69 11.36 -5.24
N THR A 7 -26.14 10.19 -4.81
CA THR A 7 -25.91 9.77 -3.44
C THR A 7 -24.40 9.76 -3.17
N TYR A 8 -23.98 10.04 -1.93
CA TYR A 8 -22.56 10.01 -1.55
C TYR A 8 -21.87 8.68 -1.92
N GLU A 9 -22.65 7.61 -2.08
CA GLU A 9 -22.17 6.30 -2.51
C GLU A 9 -21.85 6.25 -4.02
N GLU A 10 -22.65 6.90 -4.85
CA GLU A 10 -22.47 7.00 -6.31
C GLU A 10 -21.33 7.95 -6.69
N THR A 11 -21.12 9.03 -5.91
CA THR A 11 -19.97 9.92 -6.11
C THR A 11 -18.64 9.21 -5.87
N LEU A 12 -18.62 8.25 -4.95
CA LEU A 12 -17.43 7.43 -4.68
C LEU A 12 -17.19 6.37 -5.77
N GLU A 13 -18.14 6.04 -6.63
CA GLU A 13 -17.99 5.06 -7.72
C GLU A 13 -17.82 5.71 -9.10
N ARG A 14 -17.42 6.99 -9.10
CA ARG A 14 -17.30 7.80 -10.31
C ARG A 14 -16.31 7.24 -11.33
N TRP A 15 -15.20 6.64 -10.87
CA TRP A 15 -14.20 6.04 -11.76
C TRP A 15 -13.94 4.58 -11.40
N VAL A 16 -13.96 3.73 -12.43
CA VAL A 16 -13.56 2.33 -12.33
C VAL A 16 -12.06 2.26 -12.00
N LEU A 17 -11.64 1.25 -11.26
CA LEU A 17 -10.26 0.99 -10.94
C LEU A 17 -9.38 1.07 -12.22
N HIS A 18 -8.34 1.92 -12.14
CA HIS A 18 -7.37 2.19 -13.20
C HIS A 18 -7.87 3.06 -14.37
N ASP A 19 -9.10 3.56 -14.31
CA ASP A 19 -9.55 4.61 -15.23
C ASP A 19 -8.80 5.93 -14.94
N CYS A 20 -7.94 6.34 -15.87
CA CYS A 20 -7.15 7.55 -15.77
C CYS A 20 -7.76 8.73 -16.53
N SER A 21 -8.99 8.62 -17.05
CA SER A 21 -9.65 9.66 -17.86
C SER A 21 -9.78 11.02 -17.17
N ALA A 22 -9.83 11.01 -15.83
CA ALA A 22 -9.97 12.22 -15.01
C ALA A 22 -8.68 12.61 -14.27
N VAL A 23 -7.57 11.89 -14.47
CA VAL A 23 -6.29 12.23 -13.85
C VAL A 23 -5.72 13.48 -14.53
N GLN A 24 -5.34 14.46 -13.72
CA GLN A 24 -4.65 15.67 -14.20
C GLN A 24 -3.13 15.46 -14.21
N GLY A 25 -2.44 16.00 -15.22
CA GLY A 25 -0.98 15.94 -15.37
C GLY A 25 -0.52 14.99 -16.48
N ASP A 26 0.80 14.88 -16.66
CA ASP A 26 1.42 14.18 -17.80
C ASP A 26 1.83 12.73 -17.47
N ARG A 27 1.42 12.21 -16.31
CA ARG A 27 1.76 10.86 -15.85
C ARG A 27 1.04 9.81 -16.69
N SER A 28 1.77 8.75 -17.03
CA SER A 28 1.21 7.58 -17.70
C SER A 28 0.28 6.78 -16.77
N ALA A 29 -0.62 6.01 -17.37
CA ALA A 29 -1.53 5.15 -16.61
C ALA A 29 -0.77 4.18 -15.67
N ASP A 30 0.33 3.59 -16.15
CA ASP A 30 1.15 2.66 -15.35
C ASP A 30 1.77 3.35 -14.12
N GLU A 31 2.23 4.59 -14.26
CA GLU A 31 2.73 5.39 -13.13
C GLU A 31 1.62 5.68 -12.11
N MET A 32 0.42 6.02 -12.57
CA MET A 32 -0.73 6.27 -11.68
C MET A 32 -1.15 5.00 -10.93
N ILE A 33 -1.12 3.85 -11.60
CA ILE A 33 -1.38 2.54 -10.98
C ILE A 33 -0.31 2.24 -9.91
N ALA A 34 0.97 2.48 -10.21
CA ALA A 34 2.04 2.28 -9.25
C ALA A 34 1.91 3.20 -8.03
N LEU A 35 1.59 4.47 -8.24
CA LEU A 35 1.34 5.44 -7.17
C LEU A 35 0.15 5.05 -6.29
N PHE A 36 -0.93 4.57 -6.90
CA PHE A 36 -2.09 4.06 -6.17
C PHE A 36 -1.72 2.86 -5.28
N ASN A 37 -0.95 1.91 -5.80
CA ASN A 37 -0.50 0.74 -5.05
C ASN A 37 0.38 1.13 -3.86
N ARG A 38 1.28 2.09 -4.05
CA ARG A 38 2.10 2.69 -2.98
C ARG A 38 1.22 3.34 -1.92
N TRP A 39 0.30 4.20 -2.33
CA TRP A 39 -0.63 4.89 -1.43
C TRP A 39 -1.49 3.91 -0.61
N ARG A 40 -2.01 2.83 -1.21
CA ARG A 40 -2.74 1.78 -0.48
C ARG A 40 -1.84 1.02 0.50
N SER A 41 -0.59 0.75 0.12
CA SER A 41 0.38 0.06 0.95
C SER A 41 0.71 0.84 2.23
N THR A 42 0.81 2.18 2.15
CA THR A 42 0.98 3.02 3.37
C THR A 42 -0.15 2.87 4.39
N ARG A 43 -1.33 2.39 3.94
CA ARG A 43 -2.51 2.14 4.78
C ARG A 43 -2.67 0.66 5.16
N SER A 44 -1.67 -0.17 4.85
CA SER A 44 -1.71 -1.63 5.00
C SER A 44 -2.94 -2.26 4.32
N LYS A 45 -3.43 -1.64 3.24
CA LYS A 45 -4.58 -2.14 2.47
C LYS A 45 -4.09 -3.00 1.31
N PRO A 46 -4.78 -4.12 0.99
CA PRO A 46 -4.46 -4.92 -0.20
C PRO A 46 -4.47 -4.07 -1.47
N VAL A 47 -3.52 -4.29 -2.36
CA VAL A 47 -3.41 -3.59 -3.66
C VAL A 47 -4.31 -4.19 -4.74
N ALA A 48 -4.89 -5.36 -4.49
CA ALA A 48 -5.84 -6.04 -5.35
C ALA A 48 -7.06 -6.49 -4.54
N ALA A 49 -8.17 -6.76 -5.22
CA ALA A 49 -9.34 -7.37 -4.61
C ALA A 49 -8.97 -8.74 -4.00
N ARG A 50 -9.10 -8.85 -2.68
CA ARG A 50 -8.77 -10.07 -1.92
C ARG A 50 -9.51 -10.08 -0.59
N GLY A 51 -10.06 -11.23 -0.23
CA GLY A 51 -10.81 -11.40 1.01
C GLY A 51 -12.02 -10.48 1.05
N THR A 52 -12.06 -9.56 2.00
CA THR A 52 -13.14 -8.58 2.17
C THR A 52 -13.02 -7.35 1.25
N VAL A 53 -11.90 -7.18 0.54
CA VAL A 53 -11.71 -6.09 -0.44
C VAL A 53 -12.32 -6.53 -1.77
N THR A 54 -13.46 -5.95 -2.11
CA THR A 54 -14.19 -6.18 -3.37
C THR A 54 -13.71 -5.23 -4.48
N TYR A 55 -14.03 -5.53 -5.75
CA TYR A 55 -13.79 -4.60 -6.86
C TYR A 55 -14.47 -3.24 -6.64
N ARG A 56 -15.72 -3.23 -6.17
CA ARG A 56 -16.44 -2.00 -5.79
C ARG A 56 -15.67 -1.17 -4.76
N SER A 57 -15.04 -1.82 -3.77
CA SER A 57 -14.19 -1.12 -2.79
C SER A 57 -12.88 -0.59 -3.39
N MET A 58 -12.39 -1.20 -4.46
CA MET A 58 -11.23 -0.73 -5.21
C MET A 58 -11.59 0.47 -6.08
N ASP A 59 -12.75 0.47 -6.75
CA ASP A 59 -13.27 1.60 -7.52
C ASP A 59 -13.45 2.83 -6.63
N ARG A 60 -14.03 2.65 -5.43
CA ARG A 60 -14.13 3.72 -4.44
C ARG A 60 -12.79 4.27 -3.98
N SER A 61 -11.86 3.37 -3.77
CA SER A 61 -10.53 3.75 -3.36
C SER A 61 -9.77 4.47 -4.48
N TRP A 62 -9.97 4.06 -5.73
CA TRP A 62 -9.40 4.68 -6.90
C TRP A 62 -9.97 6.08 -7.09
N THR A 63 -11.29 6.23 -6.97
CA THR A 63 -11.97 7.52 -7.04
C THR A 63 -11.41 8.51 -6.02
N SER A 64 -11.35 8.11 -4.75
CA SER A 64 -10.76 8.95 -3.69
C SER A 64 -9.28 9.27 -3.91
N PHE A 65 -8.53 8.38 -4.56
CA PHE A 65 -7.14 8.61 -4.91
C PHE A 65 -7.01 9.66 -6.02
N VAL A 66 -7.79 9.55 -7.10
CA VAL A 66 -7.80 10.50 -8.23
C VAL A 66 -8.28 11.88 -7.76
N GLU A 67 -9.35 11.96 -6.97
CA GLU A 67 -9.82 13.24 -6.40
C GLU A 67 -8.73 13.93 -5.57
N ARG A 68 -8.02 13.15 -4.75
CA ARG A 68 -6.94 13.68 -3.92
C ARG A 68 -5.73 14.12 -4.74
N TRP A 69 -5.35 13.33 -5.74
CA TRP A 69 -4.28 13.69 -6.66
C TRP A 69 -4.58 15.02 -7.36
N ASN A 70 -5.79 15.15 -7.92
CA ASN A 70 -6.23 16.36 -8.61
C ASN A 70 -6.35 17.57 -7.68
N PHE A 71 -6.69 17.37 -6.40
CA PHE A 71 -6.80 18.46 -5.43
C PHE A 71 -5.46 18.92 -4.87
N GLU A 72 -4.57 17.97 -4.51
CA GLU A 72 -3.28 18.29 -3.88
C GLU A 72 -2.23 18.72 -4.92
N GLY A 73 -2.34 18.25 -6.16
CA GLY A 73 -1.32 18.41 -7.19
C GLY A 73 -0.15 17.44 -7.01
N GLU A 74 0.56 17.18 -8.12
CA GLU A 74 1.59 16.15 -8.20
C GLU A 74 2.69 16.28 -7.15
N GLU A 75 3.28 17.46 -7.00
CA GLU A 75 4.43 17.69 -6.12
C GLU A 75 4.06 17.47 -4.65
N VAL A 76 2.96 18.08 -4.21
CA VAL A 76 2.47 18.00 -2.82
C VAL A 76 2.04 16.59 -2.49
N PHE A 77 1.32 15.92 -3.40
CA PHE A 77 0.87 14.54 -3.21
C PHE A 77 2.08 13.61 -3.07
N THR A 78 3.07 13.73 -3.96
CA THR A 78 4.26 12.87 -3.97
C THR A 78 5.08 13.05 -2.71
N GLN A 79 5.34 14.30 -2.30
CA GLN A 79 6.07 14.59 -1.06
C GLN A 79 5.34 14.01 0.16
N ARG A 80 4.01 14.16 0.23
CA ARG A 80 3.20 13.61 1.32
C ARG A 80 3.20 12.09 1.33
N LEU A 81 3.19 11.45 0.16
CA LEU A 81 3.26 10.00 0.03
C LEU A 81 4.60 9.48 0.55
N GLU A 82 5.72 10.09 0.15
CA GLU A 82 7.06 9.72 0.61
C GLU A 82 7.21 9.87 2.13
N GLN A 83 6.71 10.95 2.71
CA GLN A 83 6.70 11.14 4.17
C GLN A 83 5.91 10.05 4.90
N ARG A 84 4.78 9.64 4.33
CA ARG A 84 3.97 8.55 4.89
C ARG A 84 4.65 7.20 4.75
N GLU A 85 5.31 6.93 3.62
CA GLU A 85 6.09 5.71 3.41
C GLU A 85 7.26 5.63 4.38
N ALA A 86 8.01 6.72 4.58
CA ALA A 86 9.10 6.79 5.55
C ALA A 86 8.59 6.55 6.98
N THR A 87 7.45 7.15 7.33
CA THR A 87 6.82 6.97 8.64
C THR A 87 6.32 5.53 8.82
N HIS A 88 5.66 4.97 7.81
CA HIS A 88 5.17 3.59 7.84
C HIS A 88 6.33 2.61 7.97
N SER A 89 7.41 2.77 7.20
CA SER A 89 8.62 1.95 7.30
C SER A 89 9.22 2.01 8.71
N ARG A 90 9.42 3.23 9.24
CA ARG A 90 10.00 3.44 10.58
C ARG A 90 9.16 2.86 11.72
N LEU A 91 7.83 2.90 11.59
CA LEU A 91 6.90 2.44 12.62
C LEU A 91 6.36 1.03 12.35
N SER A 92 6.79 0.39 11.26
CA SER A 92 6.25 -0.90 10.87
C SER A 92 6.81 -1.99 11.78
N VAL A 93 5.89 -2.68 12.46
CA VAL A 93 6.23 -3.89 13.24
C VAL A 93 6.84 -4.97 12.34
N SER A 94 6.42 -5.06 11.07
CA SER A 94 7.04 -6.02 10.14
C SER A 94 8.45 -5.61 9.73
N ALA A 95 8.74 -4.31 9.60
CA ALA A 95 10.10 -3.83 9.35
C ALA A 95 11.00 -4.08 10.56
N LEU A 96 10.54 -3.74 11.77
CA LEU A 96 11.24 -4.05 13.03
C LEU A 96 11.49 -5.56 13.19
N ALA A 97 10.49 -6.38 12.85
CA ALA A 97 10.63 -7.83 12.91
C ALA A 97 11.70 -8.37 11.94
N LEU A 98 11.82 -7.79 10.75
CA LEU A 98 12.87 -8.11 9.79
C LEU A 98 14.25 -7.68 10.31
N GLU A 99 14.37 -6.48 10.86
CA GLU A 99 15.62 -5.96 11.43
C GLU A 99 16.11 -6.82 12.60
N ILE A 100 15.23 -7.19 13.53
CA ILE A 100 15.55 -8.11 14.63
C ILE A 100 16.02 -9.47 14.10
N CYS A 101 15.40 -9.96 13.02
CA CYS A 101 15.79 -11.21 12.39
C CYS A 101 17.18 -11.12 11.75
N GLU A 102 17.45 -10.04 11.02
CA GLU A 102 18.73 -9.77 10.36
C GLU A 102 19.86 -9.60 11.37
N THR A 103 19.65 -8.77 12.40
CA THR A 103 20.62 -8.58 13.50
C THR A 103 20.92 -9.88 14.24
N SER A 104 19.91 -10.75 14.42
CA SER A 104 20.13 -12.06 15.04
C SER A 104 20.95 -13.00 14.15
N TYR A 105 20.74 -12.94 12.84
CA TYR A 105 21.51 -13.70 11.85
C TYR A 105 22.97 -13.21 11.81
N ASP A 106 23.20 -11.90 11.76
CA ASP A 106 24.56 -11.31 11.76
C ASP A 106 25.33 -11.62 13.05
N ALA A 107 24.61 -11.80 14.16
CA ALA A 107 25.15 -12.26 15.43
C ALA A 107 25.28 -13.79 15.54
N ASP A 108 25.13 -14.53 14.42
CA ASP A 108 25.24 -15.98 14.30
C ASP A 108 24.31 -16.77 15.26
N ARG A 109 23.18 -16.16 15.63
CA ARG A 109 22.20 -16.80 16.52
C ARG A 109 21.37 -17.80 15.74
N ARG A 110 21.20 -18.99 16.32
CA ARG A 110 20.39 -20.08 15.75
C ARG A 110 18.91 -19.73 15.56
N SER A 111 18.39 -18.71 16.27
CA SER A 111 17.01 -18.24 16.15
C SER A 111 16.84 -16.82 16.68
N CYS A 112 15.90 -16.06 16.12
CA CYS A 112 15.46 -14.78 16.66
C CYS A 112 14.09 -14.92 17.36
N PHE A 113 13.74 -13.96 18.24
CA PHE A 113 12.45 -13.95 18.94
C PHE A 113 11.26 -13.97 17.98
N VAL A 114 11.37 -13.29 16.84
CA VAL A 114 10.37 -13.29 15.76
C VAL A 114 10.21 -14.69 15.18
N HIS A 115 11.31 -15.40 14.92
CA HIS A 115 11.27 -16.78 14.42
C HIS A 115 10.55 -17.70 15.41
N PHE A 116 10.82 -17.55 16.71
CA PHE A 116 10.20 -18.34 17.77
C PHE A 116 8.70 -18.04 17.96
N LYS A 117 8.28 -16.77 17.88
CA LYS A 117 6.90 -16.38 18.20
C LYS A 117 5.94 -16.36 17.01
N THR A 118 6.40 -15.97 15.83
CA THR A 118 5.52 -15.67 14.69
C THR A 118 5.81 -16.48 13.44
N GLY A 119 6.95 -17.19 13.39
CA GLY A 119 7.48 -17.77 12.16
C GLY A 119 8.04 -16.69 11.23
N CYS A 120 9.22 -16.90 10.66
CA CYS A 120 9.82 -15.90 9.77
C CYS A 120 9.23 -16.02 8.34
N PRO A 121 8.74 -14.94 7.72
CA PRO A 121 8.20 -14.99 6.36
C PRO A 121 9.29 -15.19 5.31
N ARG A 122 10.55 -14.84 5.62
CA ARG A 122 11.69 -15.27 4.81
C ARG A 122 12.00 -16.71 5.17
N LYS A 123 11.63 -17.65 4.29
CA LYS A 123 12.37 -18.91 4.16
C LYS A 123 13.78 -18.57 3.69
N ILE A 124 14.61 -18.04 4.58
CA ILE A 124 16.05 -18.08 4.41
C ILE A 124 16.35 -19.56 4.25
N ARG A 125 16.87 -19.91 3.08
CA ARG A 125 17.21 -21.26 2.63
C ARG A 125 17.64 -22.13 3.80
N SER A 126 17.00 -23.30 3.92
CA SER A 126 17.44 -24.48 4.66
C SER A 126 18.62 -24.23 5.61
N PHE A 127 18.35 -24.04 6.90
CA PHE A 127 19.26 -24.54 7.92
C PHE A 127 19.23 -26.07 7.82
N ALA A 128 19.98 -26.58 6.85
CA ALA A 128 20.35 -27.98 6.87
C ALA A 128 21.33 -28.14 8.04
N SER A 129 20.92 -28.99 8.98
CA SER A 129 21.70 -29.58 10.07
C SER A 129 21.61 -28.92 11.45
N CYS A 130 21.36 -29.80 12.44
CA CYS A 130 21.25 -29.63 13.91
C CYS A 130 19.84 -29.22 14.41
N VAL A 131 18.98 -30.09 14.95
CA VAL A 131 19.00 -31.52 15.34
C VAL A 131 17.64 -32.10 14.99
#